data_AF-A0ABD1E3R0-F1
#
_entry.id   AF-A0ABD1E3R0-F1
#
_cell.length_a   1.000
_cell.length_b   1.000
_cell.length_c   1.000
_cell.angle_alpha   90.00
_cell.angle_beta   90.00
_cell.angle_gamma   90.00
#
_symmetry.space_group_name_H-M   'P 1'
#
loop_
_entity.id
_entity.type
_entity.pdbx_description
1 polymer ?
#
loop_
_entity_poly.entity_id
_entity_poly.type
_entity_poly.pdbx_seq_one_letter_code
_entity_poly.pdbx_strand_id
1 'polypeptide(L)'
;MAENNGISSGESEPEEVEDLESEENIDFDIENVYEGREIFEDSNFHPSIKNFEGNSEINPDISITGNRPIDYFNYFCDTALIDRIIQETNRYKMQSQDIPSDHMLSWSPLTKNELEYFLVFLF
;
A
#
# COMPACT_ATOMS: atom_id res chain seq x y z
N MET A 1 -39.11 7.27 15.56
CA MET A 1 -37.99 8.01 14.96
C MET A 1 -36.71 7.41 15.51
N ALA A 2 -36.06 6.57 14.71
CA ALA A 2 -34.74 6.03 14.96
C ALA A 2 -34.08 5.96 13.56
N GLU A 3 -33.02 6.74 13.37
CA GLU A 3 -32.30 6.81 12.10
C GLU A 3 -31.36 5.60 12.02
N ASN A 4 -31.69 4.67 11.13
CA ASN A 4 -30.86 3.52 10.81
C ASN A 4 -29.93 3.89 9.64
N ASN A 5 -28.80 4.54 9.95
CA ASN A 5 -27.72 4.70 8.98
C ASN A 5 -26.85 3.44 8.99
N GLY A 6 -27.35 2.40 8.31
CA GLY A 6 -26.57 1.23 7.95
C GLY A 6 -25.52 1.63 6.93
N ILE A 7 -24.28 1.80 7.39
CA ILE A 7 -23.10 1.84 6.52
C ILE A 7 -22.95 0.42 5.97
N SER A 8 -23.46 0.22 4.75
CA SER A 8 -23.29 -1.03 4.00
C SER A 8 -21.88 -1.03 3.41
N SER A 9 -20.89 -1.51 4.18
CA SER A 9 -19.59 -1.91 3.63
C SER A 9 -19.81 -3.06 2.65
N GLY A 10 -19.86 -2.74 1.36
CA GLY A 10 -19.86 -3.73 0.28
C GLY A 10 -18.48 -4.36 0.10
N GLU A 11 -17.95 -4.95 1.16
CA GLU A 11 -16.83 -5.90 1.05
C GLU A 11 -17.48 -7.27 0.81
N SER A 12 -17.36 -7.78 -0.41
CA SER A 12 -17.78 -9.14 -0.74
C SER A 12 -16.97 -10.14 0.07
N GLU A 13 -17.65 -11.00 0.82
CA GLU A 13 -17.05 -12.14 1.52
C GLU A 13 -16.37 -13.09 0.52
N PRO A 14 -15.15 -13.58 0.78
CA PRO A 14 -14.60 -14.69 0.02
C PRO A 14 -15.35 -15.98 0.39
N GLU A 15 -15.88 -16.67 -0.61
CA GLU A 15 -16.51 -17.99 -0.46
C GLU A 15 -15.51 -18.99 0.15
N GLU A 16 -15.99 -19.80 1.11
CA GLU A 16 -15.24 -20.90 1.73
C GLU A 16 -14.80 -21.89 0.65
N VAL A 17 -13.50 -21.93 0.34
CA VAL A 17 -12.93 -22.96 -0.53
C VAL A 17 -12.55 -24.15 0.34
N GLU A 18 -13.23 -25.27 0.11
CA GLU A 18 -13.02 -26.54 0.80
C GLU A 18 -11.58 -27.06 0.65
N ASP A 19 -11.11 -27.59 1.78
CA ASP A 19 -9.85 -28.28 1.99
C ASP A 19 -9.68 -29.48 1.04
N LEU A 20 -8.64 -29.45 0.21
CA LEU A 20 -8.13 -30.63 -0.50
C LEU A 20 -6.61 -30.69 -0.38
N GLU A 21 -6.18 -31.35 0.69
CA GLU A 21 -4.85 -31.95 0.78
C GLU A 21 -4.59 -32.86 -0.45
N SER A 22 -3.61 -32.50 -1.28
CA SER A 22 -2.83 -33.49 -1.99
C SER A 22 -1.44 -32.94 -2.30
N GLU A 23 -0.44 -33.45 -1.58
CA GLU A 23 0.97 -33.29 -1.88
C GLU A 23 1.29 -33.88 -3.26
N GLU A 24 1.62 -33.04 -4.24
CA GLU A 24 2.37 -33.45 -5.41
C GLU A 24 3.59 -32.54 -5.60
N ASN A 25 4.76 -33.17 -5.62
CA ASN A 25 6.05 -32.54 -5.88
C ASN A 25 6.09 -32.06 -7.33
N ILE A 26 6.00 -30.75 -7.55
CA ILE A 26 6.18 -30.15 -8.87
C ILE A 26 7.59 -29.56 -8.94
N ASP A 27 8.46 -30.24 -9.68
CA ASP A 27 9.79 -29.78 -10.08
C ASP A 27 9.61 -28.59 -11.03
N PHE A 28 9.80 -27.37 -10.51
CA PHE A 28 9.62 -26.14 -11.28
C PHE A 28 10.92 -25.80 -12.01
N ASP A 29 11.05 -26.31 -13.24
CA ASP A 29 11.94 -25.73 -14.24
C ASP A 29 11.41 -24.31 -14.56
N ILE A 30 12.09 -23.30 -14.02
CA ILE A 30 11.76 -21.88 -14.27
C ILE A 30 12.30 -21.52 -15.67
N GLU A 31 11.63 -22.00 -16.71
CA GLU A 31 11.70 -21.39 -18.03
C GLU A 31 10.85 -20.11 -18.05
N ASN A 32 11.46 -19.04 -18.55
CA ASN A 32 10.90 -17.69 -18.65
C ASN A 32 9.51 -17.67 -19.30
N VAL A 33 8.46 -17.59 -18.48
CA VAL A 33 7.12 -17.22 -18.93
C VAL A 33 6.68 -15.98 -18.17
N TYR A 34 7.26 -14.83 -18.53
CA TYR A 34 6.53 -13.57 -18.42
C TYR A 34 5.42 -13.62 -19.48
N GLU A 35 4.40 -14.42 -19.24
CA GLU A 35 3.09 -14.22 -19.86
C GLU A 35 2.62 -12.87 -19.35
N GLY A 36 2.74 -11.85 -20.21
CA GLY A 36 2.33 -10.49 -19.91
C GLY A 36 0.92 -10.54 -19.36
N ARG A 37 0.79 -10.30 -18.04
CA ARG A 37 -0.52 -10.17 -17.42
C ARG A 37 -1.22 -9.05 -18.16
N GLU A 38 -2.29 -9.41 -18.85
CA GLU A 38 -3.14 -8.46 -19.55
C GLU A 38 -3.62 -7.46 -18.50
N ILE A 39 -3.22 -6.19 -18.63
CA ILE A 39 -3.70 -5.14 -17.75
C ILE A 39 -5.16 -4.95 -18.15
N PHE A 40 -6.06 -5.49 -17.33
CA PHE A 40 -7.50 -5.25 -17.48
C PHE A 40 -7.76 -3.78 -17.11
N GLU A 41 -7.73 -2.91 -18.11
CA GLU A 41 -8.25 -1.56 -17.98
C GLU A 41 -9.76 -1.67 -17.71
N ASP A 42 -10.17 -1.34 -16.48
CA ASP A 42 -11.59 -1.17 -16.18
C ASP A 42 -12.10 0.01 -17.00
N SER A 43 -12.73 -0.32 -18.14
CA SER A 43 -13.28 0.65 -19.09
C SER A 43 -14.40 1.48 -18.45
N ASN A 44 -14.91 1.05 -17.29
CA ASN A 44 -15.97 1.71 -16.53
C ASN A 44 -15.43 2.41 -15.28
N PHE A 45 -14.11 2.44 -15.05
CA PHE A 45 -13.53 3.23 -13.97
C PHE A 45 -13.70 4.71 -14.29
N HIS A 46 -14.73 5.29 -13.69
CA HIS A 46 -14.93 6.73 -13.65
C HIS A 46 -14.67 7.18 -12.22
N PRO A 47 -13.66 8.05 -11.97
CA PRO A 47 -13.48 8.62 -10.64
C PRO A 47 -14.79 9.26 -10.20
N SER A 48 -15.17 9.07 -8.94
CA SER A 48 -16.43 9.54 -8.35
C SER A 48 -16.61 11.07 -8.47
N ILE A 49 -15.51 11.79 -8.70
CA ILE A 49 -15.46 13.23 -8.89
C ILE A 49 -15.17 13.49 -10.37
N LYS A 50 -16.21 13.80 -11.14
CA LYS A 50 -16.10 14.10 -12.59
C LYS A 50 -15.62 15.53 -12.86
N ASN A 51 -15.85 16.44 -11.92
CA ASN A 51 -15.49 17.85 -12.02
C ASN A 51 -14.85 18.27 -10.70
N PHE A 52 -13.55 18.56 -10.71
CA PHE A 52 -12.90 19.22 -9.59
C PHE A 52 -13.40 20.66 -9.55
N GLU A 53 -14.37 20.95 -8.67
CA GLU A 53 -14.79 22.31 -8.40
C GLU A 53 -13.79 22.95 -7.43
N GLY A 54 -12.87 23.76 -7.97
CA GLY A 54 -11.83 24.43 -7.19
C GLY A 54 -10.80 25.14 -8.08
N ASN A 55 -9.99 26.01 -7.50
CA ASN A 55 -8.86 26.60 -8.20
C ASN A 55 -7.79 25.53 -8.44
N SER A 56 -7.26 25.44 -9.66
CA SER A 56 -6.19 24.50 -10.04
C SER A 56 -4.79 24.92 -9.55
N GLU A 57 -4.72 25.88 -8.63
CA GLU A 57 -3.49 26.45 -8.13
C GLU A 57 -3.18 25.92 -6.73
N ILE A 58 -1.90 25.82 -6.42
CA ILE A 58 -1.45 25.56 -5.04
C ILE A 58 -1.98 26.72 -4.19
N ASN A 59 -2.68 26.38 -3.10
CA ASN A 59 -3.19 27.39 -2.19
C ASN A 59 -2.02 28.30 -1.72
N PRO A 60 -2.08 29.62 -1.94
CA PRO A 60 -0.99 30.54 -1.59
C PRO A 60 -0.81 30.69 -0.07
N ASP A 61 -1.81 30.32 0.72
CA ASP A 61 -1.79 30.41 2.18
C ASP A 61 -1.17 29.16 2.84
N ILE A 62 -0.65 28.20 2.06
CA ILE A 62 0.02 27.05 2.66
C ILE A 62 1.32 27.49 3.35
N SER A 63 1.45 27.11 4.61
CA SER A 63 2.66 27.36 5.38
C SER A 63 3.65 26.22 5.15
N ILE A 64 4.52 26.39 4.15
CA ILE A 64 5.69 25.54 3.95
C ILE A 64 6.91 26.28 4.51
N THR A 65 7.75 25.56 5.26
CA THR A 65 8.97 26.08 5.89
C THR A 65 10.10 26.43 4.92
N GLY A 66 9.91 26.20 3.62
CA GLY A 66 10.91 26.43 2.58
C GLY A 66 10.33 26.33 1.17
N ASN A 67 11.22 26.42 0.17
CA ASN A 67 10.89 26.38 -1.26
C ASN A 67 11.75 25.36 -2.03
N ARG A 68 12.15 24.28 -1.36
CA ARG A 68 12.85 23.16 -2.00
C ARG A 68 11.85 22.04 -2.26
N PRO A 69 12.09 21.17 -3.26
CA PRO A 69 11.21 20.02 -3.54
C PRO A 69 10.89 19.17 -2.30
N ILE A 70 11.88 18.96 -1.42
CA ILE A 70 11.71 18.21 -0.17
C ILE A 70 10.73 18.89 0.80
N ASP A 71 10.63 20.21 0.79
CA ASP A 71 9.75 20.95 1.69
C ASP A 71 8.27 20.74 1.27
N TYR A 72 8.01 20.64 -0.04
CA TYR A 72 6.69 20.27 -0.58
C TYR A 72 6.36 18.80 -0.33
N PHE A 73 7.32 17.89 -0.48
CA PHE A 73 7.13 16.49 -0.13
C PHE A 73 6.74 16.32 1.34
N ASN A 74 7.49 16.95 2.24
CA ASN A 74 7.24 16.88 3.68
C ASN A 74 5.89 17.51 4.11
N TYR A 75 5.29 18.35 3.27
CA TYR A 75 3.95 18.88 3.51
C TYR A 75 2.87 17.78 3.41
N PHE A 76 3.03 16.85 2.46
CA PHE A 76 2.11 15.72 2.27
C PHE A 76 2.54 14.48 3.07
N CYS A 77 3.86 14.25 3.17
CA CYS A 77 4.46 13.17 3.93
C CYS A 77 5.04 13.72 5.23
N ASP A 78 4.16 14.08 6.16
CA ASP A 78 4.56 14.62 7.45
C ASP A 78 5.18 13.56 8.37
N THR A 79 5.76 14.01 9.49
CA THR A 79 6.39 13.10 10.45
C THR A 79 5.40 12.11 11.06
N ALA A 80 4.14 12.51 11.25
CA ALA A 80 3.12 11.66 11.85
C ALA A 80 2.76 10.48 10.93
N LEU A 81 2.65 10.73 9.63
CA LEU A 81 2.43 9.69 8.62
C LEU A 81 3.61 8.72 8.57
N ILE A 82 4.85 9.24 8.53
CA ILE A 82 6.07 8.43 8.53
C ILE A 82 6.12 7.54 9.78
N ASP A 83 5.88 8.11 10.96
CA ASP A 83 5.86 7.36 12.22
C ASP A 83 4.76 6.30 12.21
N ARG A 84 3.59 6.59 11.61
CA ARG A 84 2.50 5.62 11.48
C ARG A 84 2.87 4.46 10.58
N ILE A 85 3.50 4.72 9.43
CA ILE A 85 3.97 3.67 8.51
C ILE A 85 4.95 2.74 9.23
N ILE A 86 5.90 3.31 9.99
CA ILE A 86 6.88 2.53 10.76
C ILE A 86 6.18 1.64 11.79
N GLN A 87 5.24 2.20 12.56
CA GLN A 87 4.50 1.44 13.57
C GLN A 87 3.70 0.28 12.96
N GLU A 88 2.96 0.55 11.89
CA GLU A 88 2.10 -0.44 11.23
C GLU A 88 2.94 -1.54 10.56
N THR A 89 4.05 -1.17 9.90
CA THR A 89 4.99 -2.13 9.30
C THR A 89 5.59 -3.05 10.36
N ASN A 90 6.03 -2.48 11.48
CA ASN A 90 6.59 -3.26 12.57
C ASN A 90 5.53 -4.11 13.28
N ARG A 91 4.29 -3.63 13.40
CA ARG A 91 3.18 -4.43 13.93
C ARG A 91 2.90 -5.63 13.04
N TYR A 92 2.84 -5.44 11.73
CA TYR A 92 2.66 -6.53 10.76
C TYR A 92 3.75 -7.59 10.93
N LYS A 93 5.02 -7.16 11.04
CA LYS A 93 6.15 -8.05 11.30
C LYS A 93 6.00 -8.88 12.58
N MET A 94 5.41 -8.31 13.64
CA MET A 94 5.16 -9.05 14.89
C MET A 94 4.00 -10.05 14.78
N GLN A 95 3.07 -9.81 13.85
CA GLN A 95 1.91 -10.67 13.61
C GLN A 95 2.22 -11.78 12.61
N SER A 96 3.15 -11.55 11.69
CA SER A 96 3.64 -12.56 10.77
C SER A 96 4.38 -13.68 11.53
N GLN A 97 3.99 -14.91 11.25
CA GLN A 97 4.66 -16.13 11.72
C GLN A 97 5.70 -16.64 10.71
N ASP A 98 6.09 -15.82 9.72
CA ASP A 98 6.95 -16.26 8.63
C ASP A 98 8.28 -16.78 9.19
N ILE A 99 8.52 -18.07 8.95
CA ILE A 99 9.81 -18.69 9.17
C ILE A 99 10.67 -18.30 7.96
N PRO A 100 11.74 -17.51 8.13
CA PRO A 100 12.58 -17.12 7.01
C PRO A 100 13.12 -18.36 6.31
N SER A 101 13.04 -18.40 4.97
CA SER A 101 13.77 -19.41 4.21
C SER A 101 15.28 -19.16 4.30
N ASP A 102 16.09 -20.20 4.09
CA ASP A 102 17.56 -20.10 4.18
C ASP A 102 18.19 -19.04 3.24
N HIS A 103 17.44 -18.58 2.24
CA HIS A 103 17.86 -17.58 1.26
C HIS A 103 17.28 -16.18 1.51
N MET A 104 16.43 -15.99 2.53
CA MET A 104 15.89 -14.69 2.90
C MET A 104 16.61 -14.10 4.10
N LEU A 105 16.92 -12.81 4.00
CA LEU A 105 17.32 -12.03 5.17
C LEU A 105 16.16 -12.03 6.17
N SER A 106 16.49 -12.22 7.45
CA SER A 106 15.50 -12.12 8.52
C SER A 106 14.88 -10.73 8.54
N TRP A 107 13.56 -10.67 8.67
CA TRP A 107 12.84 -9.40 8.75
C TRP A 107 13.25 -8.64 10.02
N SER A 108 14.00 -7.53 9.84
CA SER A 108 14.35 -6.59 10.91
C SER A 108 13.29 -5.51 11.09
N PRO A 109 13.09 -4.99 12.31
CA PRO A 109 12.21 -3.84 12.51
C PRO A 109 12.64 -2.65 11.65
N LEU A 110 11.68 -2.06 10.94
CA LEU A 110 11.88 -0.87 10.13
C LEU A 110 12.18 0.34 11.03
N THR A 111 13.23 1.09 10.69
CA THR A 111 13.59 2.34 11.33
C THR A 111 13.22 3.55 10.46
N LYS A 112 13.17 4.73 11.08
CA LYS A 112 12.90 5.99 10.37
C LYS A 112 13.91 6.28 9.27
N ASN A 113 15.20 6.13 9.55
CA ASN A 113 16.25 6.34 8.55
C ASN A 113 16.09 5.40 7.35
N GLU A 114 15.80 4.11 7.59
CA GLU A 114 15.62 3.14 6.50
C GLU A 114 14.42 3.51 5.62
N LEU A 115 13.32 3.95 6.22
CA LEU A 115 12.15 4.41 5.48
C LEU A 115 12.47 5.69 4.69
N GLU A 116 13.16 6.66 5.29
CA GLU A 116 13.58 7.89 4.59
C GLU A 116 14.52 7.57 3.42
N TYR A 117 15.49 6.68 3.60
CA TYR A 117 16.36 6.20 2.52
C TYR A 117 15.57 5.49 1.41
N PHE A 118 14.62 4.65 1.78
CA PHE A 118 13.76 3.96 0.82
C PHE A 118 12.95 4.96 -0.02
N LEU A 119 12.38 5.99 0.60
CA LEU A 119 11.63 7.02 -0.10
C LEU A 119 12.50 7.81 -1.09
N VAL A 120 13.79 8.03 -0.78
CA VAL A 120 14.75 8.63 -1.73
C VAL A 120 15.00 7.75 -2.96
N PHE A 121 14.85 6.43 -2.87
CA PHE A 121 14.95 5.55 -4.04
C PHE A 121 13.65 5.48 -4.85
N LEU A 122 12.51 5.77 -4.22
CA LEU A 122 11.21 5.71 -4.85
C LEU A 122 10.90 6.95 -5.71
N PHE A 123 11.53 8.10 -5.41
CA PHE A 123 11.29 9.41 -6.03
C PHE A 123 12.59 10.03 -6.56
#